data_AF-A0A967K6Z9-F1
#
_entry.id   AF-A0A967K6Z9-F1
#
_cell.length_a   1.000
_cell.length_b   1.000
_cell.length_c   1.000
_cell.angle_alpha   90.00
_cell.angle_beta   90.00
_cell.angle_gamma   90.00
#
_symmetry.space_group_name_H-M   'P 1'
#
loop_
_entity.id
_entity.type
_entity.pdbx_description
1 polymer ?
#
loop_
_entity_poly.entity_id
_entity_poly.type
_entity_poly.pdbx_seq_one_letter_code
_entity_poly.pdbx_strand_id
1 'polypeptide(L)' 'MALKKFQNNPRVRDVRVVVPASACPVCRSFEGTYNKEEAPKIPFDGCSEPDGCRAFYEPMLLELYP' A
#
# COMPACT_ATOMS: atom_id res chain seq x y z
N MET A 1 1.42 12.46 -3.85
CA MET A 1 0.97 11.23 -3.15
C MET A 1 1.90 10.08 -3.50
N ALA A 2 2.25 9.22 -2.53
CA ALA A 2 3.22 8.13 -2.70
C ALA A 2 2.80 7.10 -3.75
N LEU A 3 1.53 6.65 -3.74
CA LEU A 3 1.02 5.65 -4.70
C LEU A 3 1.19 6.08 -6.17
N LYS A 4 0.86 7.33 -6.51
CA LYS A 4 1.06 7.87 -7.88
C LYS A 4 2.52 7.80 -8.34
N LYS A 5 3.49 7.97 -7.42
CA LYS A 5 4.92 7.85 -7.78
C LYS A 5 5.27 6.40 -8.17
N PHE A 6 4.67 5.42 -7.51
CA PHE A 6 4.87 4.00 -7.80
C PHE A 6 4.15 3.57 -9.07
N GLN A 7 2.91 4.01 -9.28
CA GLN A 7 2.14 3.79 -10.51
C GLN A 7 2.91 4.28 -11.75
N ASN A 8 3.49 5.48 -11.67
CA ASN A 8 4.26 6.08 -12.76
C ASN A 8 5.67 5.48 -12.93
N ASN A 9 6.14 4.62 -12.02
CA ASN A 9 7.46 4.01 -12.13
C ASN A 9 7.34 2.67 -12.88
N PRO A 10 7.94 2.53 -14.08
CA PRO A 10 7.85 1.29 -14.85
C PRO A 10 8.60 0.13 -14.17
N ARG A 11 9.55 0.41 -13.28
CA ARG A 11 10.29 -0.61 -12.53
C ARG A 11 9.48 -1.22 -11.38
N VAL A 12 8.42 -0.55 -10.94
CA VAL A 12 7.52 -1.10 -9.92
C VAL A 12 6.52 -2.00 -10.62
N ARG A 13 6.39 -3.24 -10.15
CA ARG A 13 5.38 -4.19 -10.60
C ARG A 13 4.17 -4.16 -9.68
N ASP A 14 4.44 -4.37 -8.40
CA ASP A 14 3.45 -4.51 -7.36
C ASP A 14 3.72 -3.50 -6.23
N VAL A 15 2.70 -3.23 -5.43
CA VAL A 15 2.78 -2.40 -4.23
C VAL A 15 2.23 -3.21 -3.07
N ARG A 16 3.06 -3.36 -2.04
CA ARG A 16 2.64 -3.94 -0.77
C ARG A 16 2.07 -2.85 0.11
N VAL A 17 0.88 -3.10 0.65
CA VAL A 17 0.26 -2.28 1.69
C VAL A 17 0.68 -2.86 3.02
N VAL A 18 1.45 -2.08 3.77
CA VAL A 18 1.96 -2.46 5.08
C VAL A 18 1.17 -1.71 6.14
N VAL A 19 0.68 -2.45 7.14
CA VAL A 19 -0.05 -1.88 8.28
C VAL A 19 0.66 -2.22 9.58
N PRO A 20 0.61 -1.34 10.60
CA PRO A 20 1.19 -1.67 11.90
C PRO A 20 0.43 -2.83 12.56
N ALA A 21 1.12 -3.60 13.40
CA ALA A 21 0.48 -4.68 14.16
C ALA A 21 -0.69 -4.17 15.03
N SER A 22 -0.64 -2.93 15.51
CA SER A 22 -1.72 -2.29 16.27
C SER A 22 -2.82 -1.66 15.41
N ALA A 23 -2.82 -1.88 14.09
CA ALA A 23 -3.80 -1.28 13.20
C ALA A 23 -5.23 -1.77 13.50
N CYS A 24 -6.21 -0.92 13.22
CA CYS A 24 -7.61 -1.27 13.33
C CYS A 24 -8.00 -2.43 12.37
N PRO A 25 -9.13 -3.12 12.63
CA PRO A 25 -9.55 -4.26 11.81
C PRO A 25 -9.72 -3.93 10.32
N VAL A 26 -10.14 -2.70 10.01
CA VAL A 26 -10.29 -2.22 8.63
C VAL A 26 -8.94 -2.18 7.92
N CYS A 27 -7.95 -1.48 8.49
CA CYS A 27 -6.60 -1.42 7.93
C CYS A 27 -5.99 -2.82 7.75
N ARG A 28 -6.16 -3.71 8.74
CA ARG A 28 -5.69 -5.10 8.63
C ARG A 28 -6.32 -5.87 7.46
N SER A 29 -7.57 -5.61 7.13
CA SER A 29 -8.23 -6.26 5.98
C SER A 29 -7.66 -5.83 4.62
N PHE A 30 -6.99 -4.67 4.55
CA PHE A 30 -6.29 -4.17 3.37
C PHE A 30 -4.79 -4.49 3.35
N GLU A 31 -4.27 -5.20 4.35
CA GLU A 31 -2.87 -5.65 4.34
C GLU A 31 -2.67 -6.70 3.24
N GLY A 32 -1.69 -6.48 2.37
CA GLY A 32 -1.46 -7.39 1.26
C GLY A 32 -0.56 -6.83 0.17
N THR A 33 -0.40 -7.61 -0.88
CA THR A 33 0.31 -7.20 -2.10
C THR A 33 -0.71 -7.01 -3.20
N TYR A 34 -0.62 -5.88 -3.88
CA TYR A 34 -1.53 -5.48 -4.95
C TYR A 34 -0.74 -5.14 -6.20
N ASN A 35 -1.35 -5.32 -7.36
CA ASN A 35 -0.87 -4.63 -8.54
C ASN A 35 -0.84 -3.11 -8.25
N LYS A 36 0.20 -2.41 -8.69
CA LYS A 36 0.35 -0.97 -8.42
C LYS A 36 -0.84 -0.12 -8.90
N GLU A 37 -1.57 -0.59 -9.91
CA GLU A 37 -2.75 0.09 -10.47
C GLU A 37 -4.03 -0.19 -9.67
N GLU A 38 -4.07 -1.31 -8.95
CA GLU A 38 -5.24 -1.77 -8.17
C GLU A 38 -5.10 -1.53 -6.66
N ALA A 39 -3.93 -1.06 -6.22
CA ALA A 39 -3.66 -0.82 -4.80
C ALA A 39 -4.67 0.18 -4.18
N PRO A 40 -5.24 -0.14 -3.00
CA PRO A 40 -6.20 0.72 -2.34
C PRO A 40 -5.58 2.05 -1.92
N LYS A 41 -6.37 3.13 -1.96
CA LYS A 41 -5.91 4.45 -1.52
C LYS A 41 -5.90 4.54 0.00
N ILE A 42 -4.74 4.83 0.56
CA ILE A 42 -4.53 5.26 1.94
C ILE A 42 -4.78 6.78 2.04
N PRO A 43 -5.51 7.27 3.05
CA PRO A 43 -6.17 6.51 4.13
C PRO A 43 -7.36 5.68 3.64
N PHE A 44 -7.56 4.49 4.20
CA PHE A 44 -8.69 3.62 3.85
C PHE A 44 -10.02 4.22 4.34
N ASP A 45 -11.07 4.01 3.54
CA ASP A 45 -12.43 4.34 3.94
C ASP A 45 -12.84 3.48 5.16
N GLY A 46 -13.45 4.11 6.16
CA GLY A 46 -13.83 3.43 7.40
C GLY A 46 -12.69 3.18 8.40
N CYS A 47 -11.49 3.77 8.20
CA CYS A 47 -10.42 3.71 9.20
C CYS A 47 -10.88 4.30 10.55
N SER A 48 -10.89 3.48 11.60
CA SER A 48 -11.35 3.83 12.95
C SER A 48 -10.24 4.24 13.93
N GLU A 49 -9.00 4.40 13.45
CA GLU A 49 -7.87 4.79 14.29
C GLU A 49 -7.95 6.29 14.66
N PRO A 50 -7.96 6.67 15.96
CA PRO A 50 -8.00 8.07 16.40
C PRO A 50 -6.82 8.92 15.90
N ASP A 51 -5.63 8.33 15.72
CA ASP A 51 -4.44 9.04 15.25
C ASP A 51 -4.30 9.03 13.71
N GLY A 52 -5.29 8.48 13.01
CA GLY A 52 -5.30 8.36 11.55
C GLY A 52 -4.64 7.09 11.02
N CYS A 53 -4.83 6.84 9.72
CA CYS A 53 -4.32 5.64 9.07
C CYS A 53 -2.79 5.67 8.99
N ARG A 54 -2.14 4.79 9.75
CA ARG A 54 -0.67 4.60 9.76
C ARG A 54 -0.16 3.61 8.71
N ALA A 55 -1.03 3.19 7.78
CA ALA A 55 -0.63 2.32 6.68
C ALA A 55 0.30 3.04 5.70
N PHE A 56 1.17 2.31 5.03
CA PHE A 56 2.03 2.85 3.99
C PHE A 56 2.25 1.87 2.85
N TYR A 57 2.75 2.39 1.73
CA TYR A 57 3.05 1.62 0.53
C TYR A 57 4.53 1.26 0.47
N GLU A 58 4.83 0.00 0.19
CA GLU A 58 6.17 -0.51 -0.09
C GLU A 58 6.22 -1.02 -1.53
N PRO A 59 7.06 -0.44 -2.41
CA PRO A 59 7.11 -0.83 -3.82
C PRO A 59 7.88 -2.14 -4.01
N MET A 60 7.35 -3.02 -4.85
CA MET A 60 8.03 -4.23 -5.30
C MET A 60 8.52 -4.04 -6.74
N LEU A 61 9.83 -4.17 -6.94
CA LEU A 61 10.44 -3.96 -8.24
C LEU A 61 10.32 -5.23 -9.10
N LEU A 62 10.20 -5.04 -10.41
CA LEU A 62 10.50 -6.10 -11.37
C LEU A 62 11.97 -6.50 -11.21
N GLU A 63 12.24 -7.75 -10.86
CA GLU A 63 13.57 -8.32 -11.02
C GLU A 63 13.90 -8.34 -12.52
N LEU A 64 14.75 -7.42 -12.95
CA LEU A 64 15.37 -7.44 -14.26
C LEU A 64 16.71 -8.19 -14.09
N TYR A 65 16.69 -9.53 -14.22
CA TYR A 65 17.92 -10.27 -14.42
C TYR A 65 18.46 -9.98 -15.84
N PRO A 66 19.77 -9.72 -16.01
CA PRO A 66 20.40 -9.56 -17.32
C PRO A 66 20.50 -10.89 -18.09
#